data_AF-A0A0P7X3D3-F1
#
_entry.id   AF-A0A0P7X3D3-F1
#
_cell.length_a   1.000
_cell.length_b   1.000
_cell.length_c   1.000
_cell.angle_alpha   90.00
_cell.angle_beta   90.00
_cell.angle_gamma   90.00
#
_symmetry.space_group_name_H-M   'P 1'
#
loop_
_entity.id
_entity.type
_entity.pdbx_description
1 polymer ?
#
loop_
_entity_poly.entity_id
_entity_poly.type
_entity_poly.pdbx_seq_one_letter_code
_entity_poly.pdbx_strand_id
1 'polypeptide(L)'
;MSLRVITSLDKRRKVYKKVGWLYVLRNRALSGSYLKVGMTSKFPYHRLAELSKSTSIPTDFELVYYVHVGHINHAEQYAHSVLADYRVSKRKEFFDTTIAKAVHAVDTASRIFPLLIYDKNGSILSQPEQDLKPKVLRCTSCSTVNRVRNLLISVRVKCANCAEVIIG
;
A
#
# COMPACT_ATOMS: atom_id res chain seq x y z
N MET A 1 7.27 -7.26 -14.00
CA MET A 1 6.37 -7.43 -15.17
C MET A 1 5.05 -6.68 -14.97
N SER A 2 4.44 -6.69 -13.76
CA SER A 2 3.23 -5.93 -13.41
C SER A 2 3.37 -4.40 -13.60
N LEU A 3 4.45 -3.79 -13.10
CA LEU A 3 4.64 -2.34 -13.16
C LEU A 3 4.62 -1.75 -14.59
N ARG A 4 5.23 -2.45 -15.56
CA ARG A 4 5.23 -2.06 -16.98
C ARG A 4 3.83 -2.12 -17.61
N VAL A 5 3.00 -3.06 -17.16
CA VAL A 5 1.61 -3.16 -17.62
C VAL A 5 0.81 -1.98 -17.10
N ILE A 6 0.90 -1.68 -15.80
CA ILE A 6 0.08 -0.62 -15.19
C ILE A 6 0.51 0.77 -15.66
N THR A 7 1.80 1.05 -15.73
CA THR A 7 2.32 2.29 -16.33
C THR A 7 1.95 2.43 -17.82
N SER A 8 1.70 1.33 -18.52
CA SER A 8 1.15 1.34 -19.88
C SER A 8 -0.38 1.56 -19.89
N LEU A 9 -1.11 1.12 -18.86
CA LEU A 9 -2.54 1.43 -18.69
C LEU A 9 -2.77 2.94 -18.49
N ASP A 10 -1.80 3.66 -17.91
CA ASP A 10 -1.84 5.13 -17.82
C ASP A 10 -1.98 5.80 -19.20
N LYS A 11 -1.41 5.18 -20.26
CA LYS A 11 -1.56 5.65 -21.65
C LYS A 11 -2.92 5.31 -22.26
N ARG A 12 -3.63 4.32 -21.72
CA ARG A 12 -4.98 3.88 -22.16
C ARG A 12 -6.08 4.41 -21.24
N ARG A 13 -5.89 5.61 -20.69
CA ARG A 13 -6.73 6.24 -19.66
C ARG A 13 -8.23 6.27 -19.96
N LYS A 14 -8.66 6.15 -21.24
CA LYS A 14 -10.08 6.07 -21.62
C LYS A 14 -10.75 4.77 -21.16
N VAL A 15 -10.04 3.64 -21.19
CA VAL A 15 -10.57 2.31 -20.79
C VAL A 15 -10.31 2.03 -19.31
N TYR A 16 -9.18 2.48 -18.78
CA TYR A 16 -8.73 2.17 -17.42
C TYR A 16 -8.72 3.39 -16.49
N LYS A 17 -9.65 4.34 -16.69
CA LYS A 17 -9.73 5.60 -15.91
C LYS A 17 -9.82 5.39 -14.39
N LYS A 18 -10.38 4.26 -13.98
CA LYS A 18 -10.61 3.90 -12.57
C LYS A 18 -9.46 3.11 -11.96
N VAL A 19 -8.47 2.71 -12.74
CA VAL A 19 -7.28 2.00 -12.27
C VAL A 19 -6.35 2.97 -11.56
N GLY A 20 -5.69 2.50 -10.51
CA GLY A 20 -4.59 3.23 -9.90
C GLY A 20 -4.05 2.51 -8.69
N TRP A 21 -3.53 3.27 -7.75
CA TRP A 21 -2.78 2.75 -6.62
C TRP A 21 -3.34 3.26 -5.30
N LEU A 22 -3.40 2.37 -4.32
CA LEU A 22 -3.50 2.74 -2.91
C LEU A 22 -2.13 2.67 -2.28
N TYR A 23 -1.86 3.56 -1.32
CA TYR A 23 -0.58 3.61 -0.62
C TYR A 23 -0.74 3.90 0.88
N VAL A 24 0.27 3.51 1.64
CA VAL A 24 0.47 3.86 3.03
C VAL A 24 1.76 4.66 3.14
N LEU A 25 1.70 5.86 3.72
CA LEU A 25 2.85 6.70 4.00
C LEU A 25 3.05 6.87 5.50
N ARG A 26 4.32 6.94 5.91
CA ARG A 26 4.74 7.34 7.25
C ARG A 26 5.48 8.67 7.15
N ASN A 27 5.43 9.48 8.19
CA ASN A 27 6.31 10.62 8.35
C ASN A 27 6.93 10.58 9.75
N ARG A 28 8.26 10.57 9.86
CA ARG A 28 8.95 10.39 11.15
C ARG A 28 8.84 11.60 12.07
N ALA A 29 8.59 12.79 11.54
CA ALA A 29 8.39 14.00 12.35
C ALA A 29 7.00 14.07 12.99
N LEU A 30 6.04 13.24 12.57
CA LEU A 30 4.74 13.16 13.23
C LEU A 30 4.88 12.33 14.50
N SER A 31 4.62 12.92 15.66
CA SER A 31 4.62 12.22 16.95
C SER A 31 3.51 11.16 16.98
N GLY A 32 3.81 9.93 17.43
CA GLY A 32 2.83 8.84 17.49
C GLY A 32 2.86 7.89 16.28
N SER A 33 1.79 7.12 16.08
CA SER A 33 1.68 6.10 15.01
C SER A 33 0.85 6.58 13.83
N TYR A 34 0.99 7.87 13.46
CA TYR A 34 0.20 8.44 12.38
C TYR A 34 0.67 7.95 11.01
N LEU A 35 -0.26 7.38 10.26
CA LEU A 35 -0.09 6.94 8.89
C LEU A 35 -1.07 7.66 7.98
N LYS A 36 -0.58 8.07 6.81
CA LYS A 36 -1.46 8.56 5.74
C LYS A 36 -1.80 7.39 4.82
N VAL A 37 -3.09 7.17 4.59
CA VAL A 37 -3.59 6.18 3.62
C VAL A 37 -4.33 6.92 2.54
N GLY A 38 -3.89 6.81 1.29
CA GLY A 38 -4.52 7.52 0.19
C GLY A 38 -4.31 6.84 -1.15
N MET A 39 -4.74 7.53 -2.20
CA MET A 39 -4.71 7.01 -3.56
C MET A 39 -4.00 7.90 -4.57
N THR A 40 -3.60 7.32 -5.70
CA THR A 40 -3.10 8.05 -6.87
C THR A 40 -3.34 7.30 -8.17
N SER A 41 -3.66 8.04 -9.24
CA SER A 41 -3.76 7.47 -10.59
C SER A 41 -2.41 7.34 -11.31
N LYS A 42 -1.31 7.71 -10.66
CA LYS A 42 0.08 7.56 -11.14
C LYS A 42 0.83 6.65 -10.17
N PHE A 43 2.02 6.19 -10.54
CA PHE A 43 2.84 5.38 -9.63
C PHE A 43 3.12 6.12 -8.29
N PRO A 44 3.01 5.46 -7.11
CA PRO A 44 3.05 6.13 -5.80
C PRO A 44 4.30 6.97 -5.52
N TYR A 45 5.47 6.61 -6.06
CA TYR A 45 6.68 7.43 -5.90
C TYR A 45 6.56 8.83 -6.53
N HIS A 46 5.77 9.01 -7.60
CA HIS A 46 5.49 10.34 -8.12
C HIS A 46 4.65 11.16 -7.14
N ARG A 47 3.66 10.52 -6.50
CA ARG A 47 2.82 11.18 -5.50
C ARG A 47 3.63 11.53 -4.24
N LEU A 48 4.57 10.68 -3.86
CA LEU A 48 5.51 10.96 -2.78
C LEU A 48 6.31 12.24 -3.05
N ALA A 49 6.89 12.35 -4.25
CA ALA A 49 7.65 13.53 -4.67
C ALA A 49 6.79 14.81 -4.75
N GLU A 50 5.50 14.71 -5.08
CA GLU A 50 4.57 15.85 -5.01
C GLU A 50 4.29 16.29 -3.56
N LEU A 51 4.12 15.33 -2.65
CA LEU A 51 3.87 15.61 -1.23
C LEU A 51 5.09 16.18 -0.50
N SER A 52 6.29 15.73 -0.84
CA SER A 52 7.55 16.26 -0.33
C SER A 52 7.79 17.74 -0.66
N LYS A 53 7.06 18.31 -1.63
CA LYS A 53 7.13 19.75 -1.94
C LYS A 53 6.29 20.61 -0.99
N SER A 54 5.43 20.00 -0.17
CA SER A 54 4.64 20.73 0.82
C SER A 54 5.52 21.09 2.02
N THR A 55 5.62 22.37 2.34
CA THR A 55 6.41 22.90 3.47
C THR A 55 5.75 22.68 4.83
N SER A 56 4.57 22.05 4.88
CA SER A 56 3.77 21.93 6.10
C SER A 56 4.24 20.84 7.06
N ILE A 57 5.23 20.01 6.69
CA ILE A 57 5.82 18.99 7.57
C ILE A 57 7.36 19.03 7.45
N PRO A 58 8.11 18.97 8.57
CA PRO A 58 9.57 19.17 8.55
C PRO A 58 10.39 18.07 7.88
N THR A 59 9.89 16.83 7.81
CA THR A 59 10.57 15.70 7.19
C THR A 59 9.76 15.12 6.04
N ASP A 60 10.44 14.46 5.10
CA ASP A 60 9.80 13.76 4.00
C ASP A 60 8.92 12.59 4.47
N PHE A 61 7.93 12.28 3.65
CA PHE A 61 7.18 11.04 3.78
C PHE A 61 8.02 9.85 3.30
N GLU A 62 7.86 8.72 3.98
CA GLU A 62 8.35 7.42 3.54
C GLU A 62 7.17 6.61 3.01
N LEU A 63 7.31 6.05 1.80
CA LEU A 63 6.35 5.09 1.28
C LEU A 63 6.55 3.75 2.00
N VAL A 64 5.51 3.28 2.70
CA VAL A 64 5.55 2.06 3.52
C VAL A 64 5.10 0.85 2.71
N TYR A 65 4.00 1.01 1.98
CA TYR A 65 3.35 -0.05 1.21
C TYR A 65 2.49 0.54 0.10
N TYR A 66 2.28 -0.23 -0.97
CA TYR A 66 1.33 0.11 -2.02
C TYR A 66 0.78 -1.13 -2.71
N VAL A 67 -0.39 -0.97 -3.34
CA VAL A 67 -1.05 -1.98 -4.18
C VAL A 67 -1.76 -1.30 -5.35
N HIS A 68 -1.90 -2.00 -6.47
CA HIS A 68 -2.77 -1.55 -7.56
C HIS A 68 -4.19 -2.10 -7.42
N VAL A 69 -5.15 -1.34 -7.95
CA VAL A 69 -6.58 -1.63 -7.84
C VAL A 69 -7.32 -1.25 -9.13
N GLY A 70 -8.42 -1.95 -9.44
CA GLY A 70 -9.25 -1.70 -10.62
C GLY A 70 -10.22 -0.52 -10.46
N HIS A 71 -10.59 -0.19 -9.22
CA HIS A 71 -11.53 0.89 -8.88
C HIS A 71 -11.01 1.73 -7.70
N ILE A 72 -10.15 2.69 -8.03
CA ILE A 72 -9.34 3.43 -7.06
C ILE A 72 -10.16 4.17 -6.00
N ASN A 73 -11.23 4.88 -6.38
CA ASN A 73 -12.06 5.64 -5.44
C ASN A 73 -12.80 4.72 -4.46
N HIS A 74 -13.40 3.63 -4.95
CA HIS A 74 -14.11 2.67 -4.09
C HIS A 74 -13.13 1.90 -3.18
N ALA A 75 -11.96 1.56 -3.71
CA ALA A 75 -10.93 0.88 -2.95
C ALA A 75 -10.38 1.78 -1.82
N GLU A 76 -10.15 3.06 -2.09
CA GLU A 76 -9.76 4.03 -1.06
C GLU A 76 -10.83 4.19 0.01
N GLN A 77 -12.09 4.39 -0.41
CA GLN A 77 -13.22 4.52 0.51
C GLN A 77 -13.36 3.28 1.40
N TYR A 78 -13.20 2.08 0.84
CA TYR A 78 -13.19 0.84 1.60
C TYR A 78 -12.03 0.78 2.60
N ALA A 79 -10.80 1.10 2.17
CA ALA A 79 -9.66 1.11 3.08
C ALA A 79 -9.86 2.13 4.22
N HIS A 80 -10.46 3.28 3.92
CA HIS A 80 -10.79 4.31 4.92
C HIS A 80 -11.91 3.89 5.86
N SER A 81 -12.91 3.13 5.40
CA SER A 81 -13.98 2.63 6.27
C SER A 81 -13.47 1.58 7.24
N VAL A 82 -12.58 0.69 6.80
CA VAL A 82 -11.88 -0.28 7.67
C VAL A 82 -11.04 0.42 8.74
N LEU A 83 -10.53 1.61 8.46
CA LEU A 83 -9.70 2.41 9.37
C LEU A 83 -10.48 3.54 10.07
N ALA A 84 -11.82 3.57 9.98
CA ALA A 84 -12.63 4.70 10.42
C ALA A 84 -12.39 5.07 11.89
N ASP A 85 -12.32 4.07 12.77
CA ASP A 85 -12.11 4.25 14.22
C ASP A 85 -10.74 4.84 14.57
N TYR A 86 -9.78 4.77 13.65
CA TYR A 86 -8.42 5.29 13.82
C TYR A 86 -8.23 6.66 13.18
N ARG A 87 -9.25 7.22 12.52
CA ARG A 87 -9.12 8.46 11.75
C ARG A 87 -8.94 9.66 12.69
N VAL A 88 -7.83 10.38 12.52
CA VAL A 88 -7.45 11.53 13.36
C VAL A 88 -8.39 12.72 13.18
N SER A 89 -8.89 12.93 11.96
CA SER A 89 -9.87 13.99 11.69
C SER A 89 -10.73 13.65 10.48
N LYS A 90 -12.00 14.09 10.49
CA LYS A 90 -12.96 13.80 9.41
C LYS A 90 -12.47 14.26 8.03
N ARG A 91 -11.73 15.38 7.96
CA ARG A 91 -11.27 15.98 6.70
C ARG A 91 -9.93 15.44 6.19
N LYS A 92 -9.12 14.81 7.05
CA LYS A 92 -7.77 14.37 6.66
C LYS A 92 -7.70 12.84 6.59
N GLU A 93 -6.89 12.36 5.66
CA GLU A 93 -6.65 10.93 5.42
C GLU A 93 -5.52 10.39 6.29
N PHE A 94 -5.49 10.80 7.56
CA PHE A 94 -4.50 10.36 8.55
C PHE A 94 -5.17 9.50 9.60
N PHE A 95 -4.47 8.43 10.00
CA PHE A 95 -4.96 7.41 10.89
C PHE A 95 -3.92 7.13 11.97
N ASP A 96 -4.32 7.14 13.24
CA ASP A 96 -3.48 6.70 14.36
C ASP A 96 -3.57 5.19 14.51
N THR A 97 -2.71 4.46 13.81
CA THR A 97 -2.81 3.01 13.71
C THR A 97 -1.46 2.37 13.40
N THR A 98 -1.34 1.07 13.66
CA THR A 98 -0.15 0.31 13.29
C THR A 98 -0.03 0.15 11.77
N ILE A 99 1.22 0.03 11.30
CA ILE A 99 1.52 -0.28 9.89
C ILE A 99 0.81 -1.56 9.46
N ALA A 100 0.82 -2.61 10.30
CA ALA A 100 0.17 -3.88 10.01
C ALA A 100 -1.32 -3.70 9.69
N LYS A 101 -2.04 -2.88 10.46
CA LYS A 101 -3.47 -2.63 10.27
C LYS A 101 -3.74 -1.78 9.02
N ALA A 102 -2.96 -0.73 8.79
CA ALA A 102 -3.09 0.09 7.58
C ALA A 102 -2.83 -0.73 6.30
N VAL A 103 -1.76 -1.54 6.31
CA VAL A 103 -1.41 -2.45 5.22
C VAL A 103 -2.51 -3.49 5.00
N HIS A 104 -3.06 -4.06 6.07
CA HIS A 104 -4.17 -5.02 5.95
C HIS A 104 -5.41 -4.40 5.30
N ALA A 105 -5.78 -3.16 5.66
CA ALA A 105 -6.91 -2.46 5.06
C ALA A 105 -6.72 -2.25 3.55
N VAL A 106 -5.55 -1.73 3.16
CA VAL A 106 -5.19 -1.47 1.75
C VAL A 106 -5.10 -2.77 0.93
N ASP A 107 -4.47 -3.80 1.48
CA ASP A 107 -4.34 -5.12 0.86
C ASP A 107 -5.69 -5.86 0.74
N THR A 108 -6.64 -5.59 1.65
CA THR A 108 -8.00 -6.14 1.53
C THR A 108 -8.79 -5.39 0.47
N ALA A 109 -8.64 -4.08 0.38
CA ALA A 109 -9.24 -3.29 -0.70
C ALA A 109 -8.80 -3.80 -2.09
N SER A 110 -7.52 -4.15 -2.27
CA SER A 110 -7.05 -4.66 -3.57
C SER A 110 -7.59 -6.04 -3.95
N ARG A 111 -7.95 -6.87 -2.96
CA ARG A 111 -8.66 -8.13 -3.20
C ARG A 111 -10.11 -7.92 -3.62
N ILE A 112 -10.78 -6.93 -3.03
CA ILE A 112 -12.19 -6.60 -3.34
C ILE A 112 -12.30 -5.88 -4.68
N PHE A 113 -11.33 -5.03 -4.99
CA PHE A 113 -11.28 -4.25 -6.23
C PHE A 113 -10.05 -4.61 -7.08
N PRO A 114 -9.93 -5.86 -7.55
CA PRO A 114 -8.76 -6.30 -8.29
C PRO A 114 -8.66 -5.57 -9.63
N LEU A 115 -7.42 -5.37 -10.09
CA LEU A 115 -7.18 -4.97 -11.47
C LEU A 115 -7.38 -6.17 -12.38
N LEU A 116 -8.36 -6.08 -13.27
CA LEU A 116 -8.61 -7.08 -14.31
C LEU A 116 -8.30 -6.46 -15.68
N ILE A 117 -7.56 -7.18 -16.49
CA ILE A 117 -7.32 -6.86 -17.90
C ILE A 117 -8.35 -7.64 -18.71
N TYR A 118 -9.05 -6.93 -19.60
CA TYR A 118 -10.05 -7.52 -20.48
C TYR A 118 -9.54 -7.58 -21.91
N ASP A 119 -10.00 -8.58 -22.66
CA ASP A 119 -9.82 -8.63 -24.11
C ASP A 119 -10.80 -7.68 -24.83
N LYS A 120 -10.74 -7.68 -26.16
CA LYS A 120 -11.62 -6.86 -27.01
C LYS A 120 -13.11 -7.24 -26.92
N ASN A 121 -13.43 -8.44 -26.47
CA ASN A 121 -14.78 -8.97 -26.36
C ASN A 121 -15.36 -8.79 -24.96
N GLY A 122 -14.58 -8.23 -24.01
CA GLY A 122 -14.99 -8.04 -22.63
C GLY A 122 -14.72 -9.24 -21.72
N SER A 123 -14.04 -10.29 -22.22
CA SER A 123 -13.64 -11.44 -21.40
C SER A 123 -12.39 -11.10 -20.59
N ILE A 124 -12.29 -11.64 -19.38
CA ILE A 124 -11.11 -11.47 -18.52
C ILE A 124 -9.92 -12.17 -19.18
N LEU A 125 -8.89 -11.39 -19.54
CA LEU A 125 -7.64 -11.87 -20.10
C LEU A 125 -6.63 -12.24 -19.00
N SER A 126 -6.50 -11.40 -17.97
CA SER A 126 -5.57 -11.65 -16.85
C SER A 126 -5.84 -10.75 -15.64
N GLN A 127 -5.32 -11.16 -14.49
CA GLN A 127 -5.19 -10.34 -13.29
C GLN A 127 -3.70 -10.16 -12.97
N PRO A 128 -3.14 -8.94 -13.10
CA PRO A 128 -1.75 -8.69 -12.75
C PRO A 128 -1.49 -8.97 -11.27
N GLU A 129 -0.37 -9.62 -10.97
CA GLU A 129 0.09 -9.79 -9.59
C GLU A 129 0.45 -8.44 -8.95
N GLN A 130 0.34 -8.34 -7.63
CA GLN A 130 0.86 -7.19 -6.87
C GLN A 130 2.38 -7.23 -6.84
N ASP A 131 3.02 -6.05 -6.89
CA ASP A 131 4.50 -5.96 -6.91
C ASP A 131 5.11 -6.39 -5.56
N LEU A 132 4.48 -6.00 -4.45
CA LEU A 132 4.96 -6.30 -3.09
C LEU A 132 4.47 -7.67 -2.61
N LYS A 133 5.06 -8.74 -3.15
CA LYS A 133 4.81 -10.12 -2.70
C LYS A 133 5.37 -10.35 -1.29
N PRO A 134 4.71 -11.15 -0.42
CA PRO A 134 5.24 -11.49 0.91
C PRO A 134 6.68 -12.01 0.82
N LYS A 135 7.53 -11.57 1.75
CA LYS A 135 8.93 -12.01 1.85
C LYS A 135 9.09 -13.00 2.99
N VAL A 136 10.16 -13.77 2.93
CA VAL A 136 10.52 -14.75 3.95
C VAL A 136 11.72 -14.23 4.71
N LEU A 137 11.64 -14.24 6.05
CA LEU A 137 12.74 -13.93 6.94
C LEU A 137 13.09 -15.17 7.76
N ARG A 138 14.38 -15.53 7.80
CA ARG A 138 14.85 -16.62 8.66
C ARG A 138 15.28 -16.04 10.01
N CYS A 139 14.77 -16.61 11.09
CA CYS A 139 15.20 -16.24 12.43
C CYS A 139 16.66 -16.67 12.65
N THR A 140 17.51 -15.76 13.13
CA THR A 140 18.91 -16.05 13.44
C THR A 140 19.09 -16.88 14.70
N SER A 141 18.11 -16.84 15.62
CA SER A 141 18.12 -17.59 16.88
C SER A 141 17.66 -19.04 16.71
N CYS A 142 16.49 -19.27 16.10
CA CYS A 142 15.88 -20.61 16.04
C CYS A 142 15.71 -21.16 14.62
N SER A 143 16.25 -20.50 13.59
CA SER A 143 16.15 -20.88 12.17
C SER A 143 14.73 -20.94 11.57
N THR A 144 13.69 -20.63 12.34
CA THR A 144 12.30 -20.59 11.89
C THR A 144 12.12 -19.62 10.73
N VAL A 145 11.37 -20.08 9.72
CA VAL A 145 11.00 -19.34 8.52
C VAL A 145 9.75 -18.53 8.81
N ASN A 146 9.87 -17.20 8.81
CA ASN A 146 8.79 -16.27 9.09
C ASN A 146 8.34 -15.63 7.77
N ARG A 147 7.09 -15.89 7.36
CA ARG A 147 6.48 -15.22 6.20
C ARG A 147 5.92 -13.88 6.64
N VAL A 148 6.47 -12.79 6.11
CA VAL A 148 6.11 -11.43 6.50
C VAL A 148 5.67 -10.61 5.30
N ARG A 149 4.97 -9.51 5.58
CA ARG A 149 4.64 -8.52 4.56
C ARG A 149 5.92 -7.90 4.01
N ASN A 150 5.95 -7.70 2.70
CA ASN A 150 7.04 -6.98 2.05
C ASN A 150 6.71 -5.48 2.10
N LEU A 151 7.32 -4.80 3.07
CA LEU A 151 7.22 -3.36 3.26
C LEU A 151 8.44 -2.70 2.66
N LEU A 152 8.27 -1.46 2.21
CA LEU A 152 9.32 -0.63 1.61
C LEU A 152 10.19 0.08 2.65
N ILE A 153 9.89 -0.14 3.92
CA ILE A 153 10.69 0.31 5.06
C ILE A 153 11.12 -0.90 5.88
N SER A 154 12.26 -0.79 6.54
CA SER A 154 12.70 -1.80 7.48
C SER A 154 11.80 -1.81 8.71
N VAL A 155 11.33 -3.01 9.09
CA VAL A 155 10.50 -3.20 10.28
C VAL A 155 11.07 -4.27 11.19
N ARG A 156 10.79 -4.13 12.48
CA ARG A 156 11.08 -5.16 13.49
C ARG A 156 9.87 -6.06 13.60
N VAL A 157 10.07 -7.35 13.40
CA VAL A 157 9.04 -8.39 13.54
C VAL A 157 9.50 -9.43 14.55
N LYS A 158 8.57 -9.96 15.35
CA LYS A 158 8.89 -11.05 16.28
C LYS A 158 8.85 -12.38 15.54
N CYS A 159 9.83 -13.24 15.80
CA CYS A 159 9.80 -14.63 15.34
C CYS A 159 8.57 -15.35 15.89
N ALA A 160 7.85 -16.08 15.04
CA ALA A 160 6.66 -16.83 15.44
C ALA A 160 6.96 -17.98 16.43
N ASN A 161 8.21 -18.46 16.49
CA ASN A 161 8.61 -19.56 17.35
C ASN A 161 9.25 -19.10 18.67
N CYS A 162 10.32 -18.29 18.60
CA CYS A 162 11.09 -17.90 19.79
C CYS A 162 10.91 -16.42 20.21
N ALA A 163 10.04 -15.67 19.53
CA ALA A 163 9.80 -14.23 19.75
C ALA A 163 11.01 -13.29 19.54
N GLU A 164 12.18 -13.80 19.16
CA GLU A 164 13.37 -13.02 18.80
C GLU A 164 13.05 -11.96 17.74
N VAL A 165 13.66 -10.78 17.84
CA VAL A 165 13.41 -9.68 16.92
C VAL A 165 14.19 -9.91 15.62
N ILE A 166 13.47 -10.03 14.52
CA ILE A 166 14.03 -10.13 13.18
C ILE A 166 13.83 -8.79 12.48
N ILE A 167 14.88 -8.29 11.84
CA ILE A 167 14.82 -7.06 11.04
C ILE A 167 14.59 -7.48 9.59
N GLY A 168 13.53 -6.94 9.00
CA GLY A 168 13.12 -7.21 7.63
C GLY A 168 12.99 -5.96 6.81
#